data_AF-A0A8J2H7F3-F1
#
_entry.id   AF-A0A8J2H7F3-F1
#
_cell.length_a   1.000
_cell.length_b   1.000
_cell.length_c   1.000
_cell.angle_alpha   90.00
_cell.angle_beta   90.00
_cell.angle_gamma   90.00
#
_symmetry.space_group_name_H-M   'P 1'
#
loop_
_entity.id
_entity.type
_entity.pdbx_description
1 polymer ?
#
loop_
_entity_poly.entity_id
_entity_poly.type
_entity_poly.pdbx_seq_one_letter_code
_entity_poly.pdbx_strand_id
1 'polypeptide(L)'
;MEPSTVYVRRSRAEAWKGNFGIDLLKLEKEKGDWKKLSLAEKKELYRASFCQTFAELEAPDGHWKAIIGCVCIGISIALWMFMYVKFNVYSPLPESFSKENQAAQLKRIRLLDINPIWGFNKRTPEELAKKDN
;
A
#
# COMPACT_ATOMS: atom_id res chain seq x y z
N MET A 1 11.16 1.28 21.63
CA MET A 1 10.19 0.72 20.68
C MET A 1 10.03 -0.73 21.07
N GLU A 2 9.06 -1.01 21.95
CA GLU A 2 8.84 -2.37 22.46
C GLU A 2 8.38 -3.27 21.30
N PRO A 3 8.92 -4.48 21.19
CA PRO A 3 8.44 -5.45 20.21
C PRO A 3 7.07 -5.95 20.70
N SER A 4 6.00 -5.31 20.22
CA SER A 4 4.64 -5.73 20.53
C SER A 4 4.45 -7.16 20.03
N THR A 5 4.29 -8.05 21.01
CA THR A 5 3.68 -9.38 20.90
C THR A 5 4.39 -10.35 19.96
N VAL A 6 5.53 -10.84 20.45
CA VAL A 6 5.89 -12.26 20.59
C VAL A 6 4.77 -13.26 20.20
N TYR A 7 4.50 -13.42 18.90
CA TYR A 7 4.10 -14.73 18.39
C TYR A 7 5.39 -15.50 18.19
N VAL A 8 5.67 -16.38 19.13
CA VAL A 8 6.85 -17.24 19.16
C VAL A 8 6.88 -18.05 17.87
N ARG A 9 7.55 -17.54 16.84
CA ARG A 9 7.95 -18.30 15.67
C ARG A 9 9.16 -19.13 16.07
N ARG A 10 9.01 -20.04 17.04
CA ARG A 10 10.02 -21.08 17.29
C ARG A 10 10.09 -21.85 15.99
N SER A 11 11.25 -21.80 15.33
CA SER A 11 11.45 -22.62 14.14
C SER A 11 11.21 -24.09 14.52
N ARG A 12 10.68 -24.91 13.60
CA ARG A 12 10.47 -26.36 13.82
C ARG A 12 11.72 -27.04 14.40
N ALA A 13 12.90 -26.53 14.01
CA ALA A 13 14.21 -26.98 14.48
C ALA A 13 14.51 -26.67 15.96
N GLU A 14 13.91 -25.64 16.55
CA GLU A 14 14.13 -25.24 17.95
C GLU A 14 13.10 -25.84 18.91
N ALA A 15 11.88 -26.09 18.44
CA ALA A 15 10.85 -26.77 19.23
C ALA A 15 11.24 -28.22 19.60
N TRP A 16 11.95 -28.90 18.68
CA TRP A 16 12.45 -30.27 18.88
C TRP A 16 13.61 -30.37 19.89
N LYS A 17 14.30 -29.29 20.21
CA LYS A 17 15.52 -29.34 21.05
C LYS A 17 15.27 -29.61 22.53
N GLY A 18 14.02 -29.55 23.02
CA GLY A 18 13.71 -29.57 24.45
C GLY A 18 13.08 -30.84 25.02
N ASN A 19 12.48 -31.73 24.19
CA ASN A 19 11.60 -32.78 24.70
C ASN A 19 11.60 -34.09 23.87
N PHE A 20 12.75 -34.45 23.28
CA PHE A 20 12.89 -35.60 22.37
C PHE A 20 12.25 -36.92 22.86
N GLY A 21 12.34 -37.25 24.15
CA GLY A 21 11.76 -38.50 24.69
C GLY A 21 10.24 -38.53 24.66
N ILE A 22 9.58 -37.40 24.88
CA ILE A 22 8.11 -37.28 24.87
C ILE A 22 7.60 -37.30 23.42
N ASP A 23 8.32 -36.69 22.50
CA ASP A 23 7.96 -36.66 21.08
C ASP A 23 8.12 -38.05 20.42
N LEU A 24 9.16 -38.80 20.78
CA LEU A 24 9.34 -40.19 20.33
C LEU A 24 8.19 -41.10 20.79
N LEU A 25 7.77 -40.99 22.06
CA LEU A 25 6.62 -41.72 22.59
C LEU A 25 5.29 -41.35 21.90
N LYS A 26 5.13 -40.09 21.51
CA LYS A 26 3.95 -39.62 20.76
C LYS A 26 3.94 -40.20 19.34
N LEU A 27 5.09 -40.28 18.67
CA LEU A 27 5.25 -40.89 17.34
C LEU A 27 4.98 -42.39 17.34
N GLU A 28 5.35 -43.11 18.41
CA GLU A 28 5.02 -44.54 18.57
C GLU A 28 3.51 -44.76 18.75
N LYS A 29 2.87 -43.90 19.55
CA LYS A 29 1.40 -43.92 19.72
C LYS A 29 0.65 -43.55 18.44
N GLU A 30 1.21 -42.71 17.58
CA GLU A 30 0.61 -42.30 16.30
C GLU A 30 0.46 -43.48 15.32
N LYS A 31 1.35 -44.47 15.38
CA LYS A 31 1.29 -45.71 14.57
C LYS A 31 0.18 -46.68 15.01
N GLY A 32 -0.40 -46.48 16.20
CA GLY A 32 -1.46 -47.32 16.76
C GLY A 32 -2.88 -46.95 16.28
N ASP A 33 -3.90 -47.54 16.92
CA ASP A 33 -5.31 -47.28 16.59
C ASP A 33 -5.82 -45.95 17.19
N TRP A 34 -6.23 -45.02 16.31
CA TRP A 34 -6.67 -43.66 16.65
C TRP A 34 -7.99 -43.60 17.43
N LYS A 35 -8.73 -44.71 17.48
CA LYS A 35 -9.96 -44.81 18.29
C LYS A 35 -9.69 -44.90 19.79
N LYS A 36 -8.49 -45.34 20.20
CA LYS A 36 -8.10 -45.51 21.61
C LYS A 36 -7.49 -44.25 22.23
N LEU A 37 -7.17 -43.24 21.43
CA LEU A 37 -6.58 -41.97 21.87
C LEU A 37 -7.64 -41.02 22.43
N SER A 38 -7.33 -40.40 23.57
CA SER A 38 -8.15 -39.35 24.17
C SER A 38 -8.10 -38.05 23.37
N LEU A 39 -9.10 -37.17 23.54
CA LEU A 39 -9.13 -35.87 22.88
C LEU A 39 -7.96 -34.95 23.29
N ALA A 40 -7.46 -35.09 24.51
CA ALA A 40 -6.30 -34.33 25.00
C ALA A 40 -5.02 -34.75 24.27
N GLU A 41 -4.78 -36.06 24.15
CA GLU A 41 -3.60 -36.60 23.45
C GLU A 41 -3.61 -36.24 21.96
N LYS A 42 -4.78 -36.24 21.31
CA LYS A 42 -4.92 -35.79 19.90
C LYS A 42 -4.53 -34.33 19.72
N LYS A 43 -4.91 -33.45 20.65
CA LYS A 43 -4.52 -32.03 20.62
C LYS A 43 -3.02 -31.85 20.84
N GLU A 44 -2.42 -32.63 21.74
CA GLU A 44 -0.97 -32.62 21.96
C GLU A 44 -0.18 -33.14 20.75
N LEU A 45 -0.65 -34.22 20.12
CA LEU A 45 -0.08 -34.72 18.86
C LEU A 45 -0.15 -33.65 17.77
N TYR A 46 -1.30 -32.99 17.63
CA TYR A 46 -1.45 -31.90 16.65
C TYR A 46 -0.48 -30.75 16.91
N ARG A 47 -0.32 -30.32 18.18
CA ARG A 47 0.62 -29.25 18.56
C ARG A 47 2.09 -29.68 18.45
N ALA A 48 2.39 -30.97 18.60
CA ALA A 48 3.73 -31.52 18.40
C ALA A 48 4.11 -31.59 16.91
N SER A 49 3.16 -31.98 16.06
CA SER A 49 3.36 -32.05 14.59
C SER A 49 3.31 -30.66 13.93
N PHE A 50 2.45 -29.77 14.41
CA PHE A 50 2.22 -28.45 13.84
C PHE A 50 2.25 -27.36 14.92
N CYS A 51 3.12 -26.37 14.73
CA CYS A 51 3.24 -25.25 15.67
C CYS A 51 2.01 -24.32 15.66
N GLN A 52 1.28 -24.24 14.54
CA GLN A 52 0.13 -23.36 14.35
C GLN A 52 -1.04 -24.08 13.67
N THR A 53 -2.26 -23.69 14.01
CA THR A 53 -3.50 -24.17 13.35
C THR A 53 -3.81 -23.33 12.10
N PHE A 54 -4.62 -23.84 11.17
CA PHE A 54 -5.09 -23.05 10.02
C PHE A 54 -5.80 -21.75 10.43
N ALA A 55 -6.59 -21.79 11.49
CA ALA A 55 -7.26 -20.59 12.03
C ALA A 55 -6.28 -19.55 12.60
N GLU A 56 -5.12 -19.99 13.12
CA GLU A 56 -4.06 -19.10 13.58
C GLU A 56 -3.24 -18.52 12.41
N LEU A 57 -3.17 -19.22 11.28
CA LEU A 57 -2.50 -18.74 10.06
C LEU A 57 -3.37 -17.74 9.29
N GLU A 58 -4.68 -17.95 9.28
CA GLU A 58 -5.64 -17.09 8.59
C GLU A 58 -6.10 -15.91 9.46
N ALA A 59 -5.56 -15.78 10.68
CA ALA A 59 -5.85 -14.66 11.55
C ALA A 59 -5.52 -13.34 10.84
N PRO A 60 -6.47 -12.39 10.75
CA PRO A 60 -6.26 -11.18 9.98
C PRO A 60 -5.24 -10.27 10.68
N ASP A 61 -4.07 -10.09 10.05
CA ASP A 61 -3.03 -9.22 10.56
C ASP A 61 -3.30 -7.74 10.24
N GLY A 62 -3.05 -6.87 11.22
CA GLY A 62 -3.26 -5.43 11.14
C GLY A 62 -2.22 -4.64 10.33
N HIS A 63 -1.29 -5.32 9.65
CA HIS A 63 -0.13 -4.69 9.01
C HIS A 63 -0.48 -3.64 7.96
N TRP A 64 -1.60 -3.80 7.25
CA TRP A 64 -2.04 -2.87 6.22
C TRP A 64 -2.25 -1.44 6.76
N LYS A 65 -2.69 -1.30 8.02
CA LYS A 65 -2.88 0.01 8.67
C LYS A 65 -1.55 0.73 8.88
N ALA A 66 -0.51 -0.03 9.28
CA ALA A 66 0.84 0.52 9.46
C ALA A 66 1.43 0.98 8.12
N ILE A 67 1.26 0.18 7.06
CA ILE A 67 1.74 0.52 5.71
C ILE A 67 1.10 1.82 5.22
N ILE A 68 -0.22 1.95 5.34
CA ILE A 68 -0.93 3.19 4.96
C ILE A 68 -0.43 4.39 5.76
N GLY A 69 -0.22 4.21 7.07
CA GLY A 69 0.34 5.27 7.93
C GLY A 69 1.70 5.76 7.44
N CYS A 70 2.62 4.84 7.14
CA CYS A 70 3.95 5.18 6.63
C CYS A 70 3.90 5.90 5.28
N VAL A 71 3.02 5.47 4.36
CA VAL A 71 2.85 6.11 3.05
C VAL A 71 2.34 7.55 3.20
N CYS A 72 1.34 7.79 4.05
CA CYS A 72 0.81 9.13 4.30
C CYS A 72 1.87 10.08 4.90
N ILE A 73 2.72 9.57 5.79
CA ILE A 73 3.84 10.35 6.34
C ILE A 73 4.85 10.69 5.23
N GLY A 74 5.18 9.74 4.36
CA GLY A 74 6.07 9.98 3.22
C GLY A 74 5.54 11.06 2.26
N ILE A 75 4.25 11.02 1.94
CA ILE A 75 3.58 12.04 1.09
C ILE A 75 3.63 13.41 1.77
N SER A 76 3.35 13.48 3.06
CA SER A 76 3.43 14.73 3.83
C SER A 76 4.82 15.34 3.72
N ILE A 77 5.87 14.57 4.02
CA ILE A 77 7.27 15.05 3.95
C ILE A 77 7.61 15.55 2.54
N ALA A 78 7.17 14.85 1.49
CA ALA A 78 7.40 15.27 0.11
C ALA A 78 6.73 16.62 -0.22
N LEU A 79 5.49 16.85 0.24
CA LEU A 79 4.80 18.13 0.07
C LEU A 79 5.48 19.27 0.83
N TRP A 80 5.92 19.02 2.07
CA TRP A 80 6.68 19.99 2.86
C TRP A 80 8.00 20.37 2.19
N MET A 81 8.73 19.39 1.66
CA MET A 81 9.96 19.63 0.91
C MET A 81 9.70 20.43 -0.38
N PHE A 82 8.64 20.11 -1.11
CA PHE A 82 8.25 20.86 -2.31
C PHE A 82 7.92 22.33 -2.00
N MET A 83 7.15 22.58 -0.94
CA MET A 83 6.87 23.95 -0.50
C MET A 83 8.16 24.69 -0.11
N TYR A 84 9.06 24.05 0.64
CA TYR A 84 10.33 24.66 1.04
C TYR A 84 11.15 25.13 -0.16
N VAL A 85 11.31 24.28 -1.19
CA VAL A 85 12.00 24.64 -2.44
C VAL A 85 11.25 25.77 -3.16
N LYS A 86 9.90 25.72 -3.18
CA LYS A 86 9.08 26.73 -3.87
C LYS A 86 9.21 28.13 -3.29
N PHE A 87 9.38 28.24 -1.97
CA PHE A 87 9.48 29.52 -1.27
C PHE A 87 10.91 30.05 -1.17
N ASN A 88 11.91 29.18 -0.97
CA ASN A 88 13.29 29.64 -0.68
C ASN A 88 14.23 29.60 -1.90
N VAL A 89 13.99 28.73 -2.88
CA VAL A 89 14.95 28.47 -3.97
C VAL A 89 14.51 29.10 -5.29
N TYR A 90 13.22 29.02 -5.64
CA TYR A 90 12.76 29.54 -6.92
C TYR A 90 12.64 31.07 -6.94
N SER A 91 13.22 31.66 -7.97
CA SER A 91 13.07 33.06 -8.35
C SER A 91 11.59 33.44 -8.62
N PRO A 92 11.24 34.74 -8.60
CA PRO A 92 9.91 35.19 -8.98
C PRO A 92 9.54 34.68 -10.39
N LEU A 93 8.25 34.39 -10.58
CA LEU A 93 7.75 33.98 -11.90
C LEU A 93 7.96 35.13 -12.90
N PRO A 94 8.26 34.82 -14.18
CA PRO A 94 8.44 35.86 -15.18
C PRO A 94 7.11 36.59 -15.42
N GLU A 95 7.22 37.84 -15.87
CA GLU A 95 6.08 38.75 -16.05
C GLU A 95 4.99 38.19 -17.00
N SER A 96 5.37 37.32 -17.93
CA SER A 96 4.44 36.63 -18.84
C SER A 96 3.40 35.77 -18.12
N PHE A 97 3.66 35.36 -16.87
CA PHE A 97 2.70 34.63 -16.03
C PHE A 97 1.73 35.54 -15.28
N SER A 98 1.80 36.87 -15.44
CA SER A 98 0.76 37.76 -14.92
C SER A 98 -0.59 37.43 -15.56
N LYS A 99 -1.68 37.58 -14.81
CA LYS A 99 -3.03 37.24 -15.31
C LYS A 99 -3.41 38.06 -16.55
N GLU A 100 -2.97 39.31 -16.61
CA GLU A 100 -3.21 40.20 -17.75
C GLU A 100 -2.46 39.72 -19.00
N ASN A 101 -1.16 39.39 -18.86
CA ASN A 101 -0.36 38.88 -19.96
C ASN A 101 -0.89 37.53 -20.44
N GLN A 102 -1.28 36.63 -19.54
CA GLN A 102 -1.91 35.36 -19.90
C GLN A 102 -3.23 35.57 -20.67
N ALA A 103 -4.06 36.51 -20.24
CA ALA A 103 -5.31 36.82 -20.93
C ALA A 103 -5.07 37.44 -22.32
N ALA A 104 -4.08 38.33 -22.44
CA ALA A 104 -3.67 38.91 -23.72
C ALA A 104 -3.10 37.84 -24.67
N GLN A 105 -2.27 36.93 -24.15
CA GLN A 105 -1.76 35.78 -24.90
C GLN A 105 -2.90 34.86 -25.36
N LEU A 106 -3.86 34.55 -24.48
CA LEU A 106 -5.02 33.72 -24.83
C LEU A 106 -5.88 34.37 -25.94
N LYS A 107 -6.12 35.68 -25.86
CA LYS A 107 -6.80 36.43 -26.93
C LYS A 107 -6.03 36.33 -28.25
N ARG A 108 -4.71 36.47 -28.22
CA ARG A 108 -3.85 36.35 -29.40
C ARG A 108 -3.90 34.94 -30.00
N ILE A 109 -3.79 33.90 -29.18
CA ILE A 109 -3.91 32.49 -29.59
C ILE A 109 -5.27 32.24 -30.25
N ARG A 110 -6.33 32.85 -29.72
CA ARG A 110 -7.67 32.77 -30.29
C ARG A 110 -7.79 33.47 -31.64
N LEU A 111 -7.23 34.66 -31.77
CA LEU A 111 -7.24 35.43 -33.02
C LEU A 111 -6.44 34.74 -34.14
N LEU A 112 -5.34 34.09 -33.79
CA LEU A 112 -4.46 33.40 -34.73
C LEU A 112 -4.92 31.97 -35.08
N ASP A 113 -6.08 31.53 -34.57
CA ASP A 113 -6.62 30.20 -34.89
C ASP A 113 -5.64 29.05 -34.65
N ILE A 114 -4.88 29.12 -33.55
CA ILE A 114 -3.90 28.09 -33.22
C ILE A 114 -4.62 26.81 -32.76
N ASN A 115 -4.32 25.68 -33.43
CA ASN A 115 -4.90 24.35 -33.18
C ASN A 115 -6.44 24.31 -33.20
N PRO A 116 -7.08 24.60 -34.35
CA PRO A 116 -8.53 24.80 -34.44
C PRO A 116 -9.35 23.51 -34.61
N ILE A 117 -8.73 22.34 -34.78
CA ILE A 117 -9.46 21.07 -35.02
C ILE A 117 -9.65 20.30 -33.70
N TRP A 118 -8.55 20.06 -32.98
CA TRP A 118 -8.50 19.20 -31.80
C TRP A 118 -8.06 19.92 -30.52
N GLY A 119 -7.66 21.20 -30.61
CA GLY A 119 -6.97 21.92 -29.54
C GLY A 119 -7.76 23.07 -28.91
N PHE A 120 -7.01 23.99 -28.28
CA PHE A 120 -7.54 25.12 -27.50
C PHE A 120 -8.47 26.06 -28.26
N ASN A 121 -8.36 26.13 -29.59
CA ASN A 121 -9.16 27.03 -30.41
C ASN A 121 -10.15 26.28 -31.31
N LYS A 122 -10.60 25.11 -30.87
CA LYS A 122 -11.66 24.37 -31.55
C LYS A 122 -12.95 25.18 -31.56
N ARG A 123 -13.36 25.63 -32.74
CA ARG A 123 -14.65 26.31 -32.95
C ARG A 123 -15.77 25.29 -33.03
N THR A 124 -16.88 25.59 -32.37
CA THR A 124 -18.11 24.79 -32.53
C THR A 124 -18.79 25.13 -33.86
N PRO A 125 -19.58 24.20 -34.45
CA PRO A 125 -20.29 24.49 -35.70
C PRO A 125 -21.19 25.73 -35.64
N GLU A 126 -21.78 26.02 -34.47
CA GLU A 126 -22.61 27.20 -34.22
C GLU A 126 -21.81 28.52 -34.26
N GLU A 127 -20.57 28.51 -33.75
CA GLU A 127 -19.68 29.67 -33.77
C GLU A 127 -19.13 29.95 -35.18
N LEU A 128 -18.96 28.90 -35.99
CA LEU A 128 -18.63 29.05 -37.41
C LEU A 128 -19.79 29.68 -38.17
N ALA A 129 -21.02 29.19 -37.96
CA ALA A 129 -22.22 29.71 -38.61
C ALA A 129 -22.52 31.19 -38.27
N LYS A 130 -22.12 31.67 -37.09
CA LYS A 130 -22.24 33.09 -36.69
C LYS A 130 -21.15 34.00 -37.29
N LYS A 131 -20.05 33.45 -37.79
CA LYS A 131 -18.96 34.23 -38.40
C LYS A 131 -19.23 34.54 -39.88
N ASP A 132 -19.99 33.66 -40.54
CA ASP A 132 -20.30 33.75 -41.98
C ASP A 132 -21.55 34.59 -42.30
N ASN A 133 -22.23 35.10 -41.26
CA ASN A 133 -23.45 35.93 -41.30
C ASN A 133 -23.12 37.36 -40.84
#